data_AF-A0A9D6J5N9-F1
#
_entry.id   AF-A0A9D6J5N9-F1
#
_cell.length_a   1.000
_cell.length_b   1.000
_cell.length_c   1.000
_cell.angle_alpha   90.00
_cell.angle_beta   90.00
_cell.angle_gamma   90.00
#
_symmetry.space_group_name_H-M   'P 1'
#
loop_
_entity.id
_entity.type
_entity.pdbx_description
1 polymer ?
#
loop_
_entity_poly.entity_id
_entity_poly.type
_entity_poly.pdbx_seq_one_letter_code
_entity_poly.pdbx_strand_id
1 'polypeptide(L)'
;GQLDDFRFGHFFLLALTYSLFFVIFSVLEFHGIFRTSISMIFSAIFSLPLLALVISPILGWKFAVARLIPFSVFTLALVINGVYGKDYSDFVFIAAAVFVVAFVTLSYEQWALGREKYRKTKDEAFSTRRKNLVYTLYQELGPTINHLLELDSRVKKIFESEKRKDFLPYLPRLKNCCDMVSPLKRDFDHLSSKITVIPSQPEWGFEDNTILLNQEADVLQEKLIPCLEAFQGELKIFQKPEKKPEAPGQEREIHCMACGKLGSASPFCQNCGAQHGISVCCSSCHAATLVPIHSIHPNRRKKSFFCRTCGSRIKLFSEN
;
A
#
# COMPACT_ATOMS: atom_id res chain seq x y z
N GLY A 1 2.51 -0.55 32.84
CA GLY A 1 2.11 -0.35 31.45
C GLY A 1 1.04 -1.34 31.06
N GLN A 2 1.36 -2.64 31.03
CA GLN A 2 0.44 -3.67 30.49
C GLN A 2 -0.87 -3.91 31.25
N LEU A 3 -1.08 -3.32 32.43
CA LEU A 3 -2.39 -3.39 33.11
C LEU A 3 -3.44 -2.51 32.44
N ASP A 4 -3.01 -1.50 31.67
CA ASP A 4 -3.93 -0.63 30.94
C ASP A 4 -4.69 -1.46 29.87
N ASP A 5 -4.01 -2.38 29.18
CA ASP A 5 -4.65 -3.27 28.20
C ASP A 5 -5.29 -4.53 28.81
N PHE A 6 -5.31 -4.65 30.14
CA PHE A 6 -5.77 -5.85 30.84
C PHE A 6 -7.30 -5.94 30.87
N ARG A 7 -7.88 -6.52 29.81
CA ARG A 7 -9.33 -6.74 29.66
C ARG A 7 -9.89 -7.79 30.64
N PHE A 8 -11.20 -7.73 30.89
CA PHE A 8 -11.94 -8.70 31.73
C PHE A 8 -11.73 -10.16 31.30
N GLY A 9 -11.60 -10.43 30.00
CA GLY A 9 -11.31 -11.78 29.51
C GLY A 9 -9.98 -12.35 30.04
N HIS A 10 -8.96 -11.52 30.17
CA HIS A 10 -7.68 -11.92 30.77
C HIS A 10 -7.82 -12.20 32.26
N PHE A 11 -8.64 -11.42 32.97
CA PHE A 11 -8.96 -11.67 34.37
C PHE A 11 -9.68 -13.01 34.55
N PHE A 12 -10.68 -13.30 33.71
CA PHE A 12 -11.43 -14.54 33.79
C PHE A 12 -10.54 -15.77 33.49
N LEU A 13 -9.70 -15.66 32.46
CA LEU A 13 -8.74 -16.70 32.09
C LEU A 13 -7.67 -16.91 33.17
N LEU A 14 -7.20 -15.85 33.84
CA LEU A 14 -6.34 -15.92 35.02
C LEU A 14 -7.05 -16.65 36.18
N ALA A 15 -8.31 -16.30 36.45
CA ALA A 15 -9.10 -16.94 37.50
C ALA A 15 -9.36 -18.43 37.21
N LEU A 16 -9.69 -18.80 35.98
CA LEU A 16 -9.91 -20.19 35.58
C LEU A 16 -8.62 -21.02 35.68
N THR A 17 -7.50 -20.49 35.20
CA THR A 17 -6.20 -21.18 35.28
C THR A 17 -5.72 -21.31 36.73
N TYR A 18 -5.99 -20.32 37.57
CA TYR A 18 -5.78 -20.44 39.01
C TYR A 18 -6.71 -21.49 39.64
N SER A 19 -7.99 -21.53 39.24
CA SER A 19 -8.98 -22.48 39.76
C SER A 19 -8.64 -23.94 39.45
N LEU A 20 -7.88 -24.18 38.37
CA LEU A 20 -7.43 -25.52 37.99
C LEU A 20 -6.65 -26.21 39.11
N PHE A 21 -5.90 -25.44 39.91
CA PHE A 21 -5.24 -25.98 41.11
C PHE A 21 -6.25 -26.72 42.01
N PHE A 22 -7.35 -26.06 42.34
CA PHE A 22 -8.35 -26.60 43.26
C PHE A 22 -9.11 -27.77 42.64
N VAL A 23 -9.35 -27.74 41.33
CA VAL A 23 -9.97 -28.86 40.61
C VAL A 23 -9.08 -30.11 40.68
N ILE A 24 -7.80 -30.00 40.31
CA ILE A 24 -6.86 -31.12 40.37
C ILE A 24 -6.73 -31.63 41.82
N PHE A 25 -6.58 -30.70 42.77
CA PHE A 25 -6.45 -31.03 44.18
C PHE A 25 -7.66 -31.80 44.71
N SER A 26 -8.87 -31.31 44.42
CA SER A 26 -10.12 -31.94 44.88
C SER A 26 -10.29 -33.35 44.29
N VAL A 27 -9.96 -33.55 43.02
CA VAL A 27 -10.03 -34.86 42.37
C VAL A 27 -9.04 -35.84 43.00
N LEU A 28 -7.79 -35.43 43.21
CA LEU A 28 -6.75 -36.28 43.82
C LEU A 28 -7.07 -36.65 45.27
N GLU A 29 -7.65 -35.71 46.03
CA GLU A 29 -8.07 -35.94 47.41
C GLU A 29 -9.32 -36.83 47.49
N PHE A 30 -10.33 -36.61 46.63
CA PHE A 30 -11.58 -37.38 46.63
C PHE A 30 -11.37 -38.87 46.35
N HIS A 31 -10.43 -39.20 45.44
CA HIS A 31 -10.12 -40.60 45.15
C HIS A 31 -9.28 -41.29 46.26
N GLY A 32 -8.84 -40.55 47.29
CA GLY A 32 -8.07 -41.10 48.40
C GLY A 32 -6.71 -41.70 48.02
N ILE A 33 -6.22 -41.38 46.82
CA ILE A 33 -5.00 -42.00 46.25
C ILE A 33 -3.75 -41.47 46.98
N PHE A 34 -3.77 -40.21 47.42
CA PHE A 34 -2.62 -39.53 48.01
C PHE A 34 -2.97 -38.80 49.31
N ARG A 35 -1.97 -38.61 50.18
CA ARG A 35 -2.07 -37.72 51.35
C ARG A 35 -2.27 -36.27 50.85
N THR A 36 -3.01 -35.46 51.59
CA THR A 36 -3.32 -34.06 51.26
C THR A 36 -2.10 -33.26 50.80
N SER A 37 -0.95 -33.37 51.48
CA SER A 37 0.29 -32.68 51.11
C SER A 37 0.83 -33.09 49.73
N ILE A 38 0.71 -34.38 49.38
CA ILE A 38 1.16 -34.90 48.08
C ILE A 38 0.20 -34.40 46.99
N SER A 39 -1.11 -34.47 47.22
CA SER A 39 -2.12 -33.92 46.29
C SER A 39 -1.90 -32.43 46.01
N MET A 40 -1.52 -31.64 47.02
CA MET A 40 -1.18 -30.22 46.84
C MET A 40 0.04 -30.02 45.94
N ILE A 41 1.12 -30.77 46.16
CA ILE A 41 2.35 -30.66 45.36
C ILE A 41 2.07 -31.01 43.90
N PHE A 42 1.38 -32.13 43.65
CA PHE A 42 1.01 -32.53 42.30
C PHE A 42 0.15 -31.46 41.62
N SER A 43 -0.86 -30.94 42.32
CA SER A 43 -1.73 -29.89 41.79
C SER A 43 -0.95 -28.63 41.44
N ALA A 44 0.00 -28.20 42.28
CA ALA A 44 0.85 -27.04 42.03
C ALA A 44 1.81 -27.24 40.84
N ILE A 45 2.41 -28.42 40.72
CA ILE A 45 3.31 -28.77 39.61
C ILE A 45 2.59 -28.70 38.26
N PHE A 46 1.31 -29.06 38.20
CA PHE A 46 0.56 -28.99 36.95
C PHE A 46 -0.09 -27.62 36.70
N SER A 47 -0.64 -26.97 37.74
CA SER A 47 -1.37 -25.71 37.56
C SER A 47 -0.46 -24.50 37.39
N LEU A 48 0.65 -24.39 38.14
CA LEU A 48 1.49 -23.17 38.14
C LEU A 48 2.26 -22.97 36.82
N PRO A 49 2.86 -24.01 36.20
CA PRO A 49 3.48 -23.84 34.88
C PRO A 49 2.46 -23.50 33.81
N LEU A 50 1.25 -24.08 33.87
CA LEU A 50 0.17 -23.75 32.94
C LEU A 50 -0.26 -22.29 33.09
N LEU A 51 -0.42 -21.82 34.33
CA LEU A 51 -0.70 -20.42 34.65
C LEU A 51 0.35 -19.50 34.01
N ALA A 52 1.64 -19.80 34.21
CA ALA A 52 2.74 -19.01 33.64
C ALA A 52 2.74 -19.03 32.11
N LEU A 53 2.52 -20.20 31.49
CA LEU A 53 2.43 -20.34 30.04
C LEU A 53 1.30 -19.52 29.46
N VAL A 54 0.12 -19.56 30.09
CA VAL A 54 -1.07 -18.85 29.62
C VAL A 54 -0.91 -17.32 29.73
N ILE A 55 -0.18 -16.83 30.74
CA ILE A 55 0.01 -15.38 30.96
C ILE A 55 1.23 -14.84 30.22
N SER A 56 2.17 -15.70 29.84
CA SER A 56 3.40 -15.30 29.15
C SER A 56 3.19 -14.50 27.86
N PRO A 57 2.17 -14.73 27.00
CA PRO A 57 1.95 -13.94 25.80
C PRO A 57 1.43 -12.53 26.11
N ILE A 58 0.82 -12.34 27.29
CA ILE A 58 0.18 -11.08 27.69
C ILE A 58 1.18 -10.19 28.43
N LEU A 59 1.85 -10.74 29.44
CA LEU A 59 2.73 -9.97 30.34
C LEU A 59 4.23 -10.22 30.11
N GLY A 60 4.56 -11.16 29.22
CA GLY A 60 5.92 -11.59 28.95
C GLY A 60 6.42 -12.67 29.93
N TRP A 61 7.26 -13.57 29.42
CA TRP A 61 7.80 -14.71 30.17
C TRP A 61 8.54 -14.32 31.46
N LYS A 62 9.37 -13.27 31.40
CA LYS A 62 10.14 -12.80 32.57
C LYS A 62 9.22 -12.39 33.73
N PHE A 63 8.11 -11.72 33.44
CA PHE A 63 7.13 -11.32 34.46
C PHE A 63 6.37 -12.53 34.99
N ALA A 64 5.94 -13.43 34.09
CA ALA A 64 5.22 -14.65 34.43
C ALA A 64 6.02 -15.51 35.44
N VAL A 65 7.31 -15.70 35.21
CA VAL A 65 8.15 -16.50 36.11
C VAL A 65 8.57 -15.74 37.36
N ALA A 66 9.10 -14.53 37.23
CA ALA A 66 9.75 -13.83 38.34
C ALA A 66 8.77 -13.22 39.36
N ARG A 67 7.51 -12.99 38.98
CA ARG A 67 6.52 -12.32 39.85
C ARG A 67 5.27 -13.14 40.01
N LEU A 68 4.63 -13.52 38.90
CA LEU A 68 3.35 -14.21 38.95
C LEU A 68 3.44 -15.58 39.66
N ILE A 69 4.44 -16.41 39.37
CA ILE A 69 4.59 -17.71 40.08
C ILE A 69 4.78 -17.49 41.59
N PRO A 70 5.75 -16.68 42.09
CA PRO A 70 5.89 -16.40 43.52
C PRO A 70 4.61 -15.88 44.17
N PHE A 71 3.90 -14.95 43.52
CA PHE A 71 2.62 -14.46 44.04
C PHE A 71 1.55 -15.53 44.09
N SER A 72 1.48 -16.40 43.07
CA SER A 72 0.51 -17.49 43.02
C SER A 72 0.79 -18.54 44.10
N VAL A 73 2.06 -18.85 44.34
CA VAL A 73 2.49 -19.73 45.43
C VAL A 73 2.15 -19.10 46.78
N PHE A 74 2.43 -17.80 46.94
CA PHE A 74 2.11 -17.07 48.17
C PHE A 74 0.60 -17.05 48.46
N THR A 75 -0.23 -16.69 47.48
CA THR A 75 -1.69 -16.70 47.65
C THR A 75 -2.22 -18.10 47.91
N LEU A 76 -1.70 -19.10 47.23
CA LEU A 76 -2.06 -20.49 47.45
C LEU A 76 -1.71 -20.95 48.87
N ALA A 77 -0.52 -20.60 49.37
CA ALA A 77 -0.10 -20.90 50.73
C ALA A 77 -1.04 -20.25 51.76
N LEU A 78 -1.52 -19.03 51.51
CA LEU A 78 -2.52 -18.37 52.36
C LEU A 78 -3.86 -19.09 52.34
N VAL A 79 -4.35 -19.51 51.18
CA VAL A 79 -5.62 -20.25 51.08
C VAL A 79 -5.51 -21.59 51.82
N ILE A 80 -4.42 -22.32 51.61
CA ILE A 80 -4.16 -23.59 52.31
C ILE A 80 -4.08 -23.37 53.81
N ASN A 81 -3.37 -22.34 54.27
CA ASN A 81 -3.26 -22.03 55.69
C ASN A 81 -4.61 -21.60 56.28
N GLY A 82 -5.44 -20.86 55.55
CA GLY A 82 -6.79 -20.51 55.99
C GLY A 82 -7.70 -21.73 56.18
N VAL A 83 -7.60 -22.73 55.31
CA VAL A 83 -8.42 -23.96 55.39
C VAL A 83 -7.88 -24.95 56.43
N TYR A 84 -6.55 -25.13 56.48
CA TYR A 84 -5.92 -26.22 57.25
C TYR A 84 -5.12 -25.76 58.47
N GLY A 85 -4.87 -24.46 58.64
CA GLY A 85 -3.93 -23.90 59.63
C GLY A 85 -4.44 -23.81 61.06
N LYS A 86 -5.74 -24.05 61.30
CA LYS A 86 -6.38 -24.03 62.63
C LYS A 86 -5.99 -22.76 63.41
N ASP A 87 -5.45 -22.92 64.62
CA ASP A 87 -5.17 -21.87 65.61
C ASP A 87 -4.11 -20.84 65.16
N TYR A 88 -3.31 -21.15 64.15
CA TYR A 88 -2.26 -20.26 63.65
C TYR A 88 -2.69 -19.38 62.47
N SER A 89 -3.89 -19.62 61.92
CA SER A 89 -4.35 -18.96 60.69
C SER A 89 -4.39 -17.43 60.82
N ASP A 90 -4.91 -16.91 61.93
CA ASP A 90 -5.01 -15.48 62.19
C ASP A 90 -3.64 -14.77 62.16
N PHE A 91 -2.64 -15.37 62.81
CA PHE A 91 -1.28 -14.81 62.82
C PHE A 91 -0.63 -14.81 61.45
N VAL A 92 -0.86 -15.87 60.65
CA VAL A 92 -0.35 -15.95 59.28
C VAL A 92 -1.01 -14.91 58.39
N PHE A 93 -2.32 -14.69 58.51
CA PHE A 93 -3.02 -13.64 57.76
C PHE A 93 -2.55 -12.23 58.14
N ILE A 94 -2.31 -11.96 59.43
CA ILE A 94 -1.72 -10.68 59.87
C ILE A 94 -0.33 -10.49 59.27
N ALA A 95 0.54 -11.51 59.37
CA ALA A 95 1.89 -11.45 58.80
C ALA A 95 1.85 -11.24 57.27
N ALA A 96 0.93 -11.91 56.58
CA ALA A 96 0.72 -11.77 55.15
C ALA A 96 0.24 -10.35 54.77
N ALA A 97 -0.70 -9.78 55.53
CA ALA A 97 -1.16 -8.42 55.32
C ALA A 97 -0.03 -7.40 55.48
N VAL A 98 0.76 -7.52 56.56
CA VAL A 98 1.95 -6.68 56.79
C VAL A 98 2.95 -6.83 55.64
N PHE A 99 3.22 -8.07 55.20
CA PHE A 99 4.11 -8.33 54.07
C PHE A 99 3.60 -7.70 52.77
N VAL A 100 2.32 -7.85 52.43
CA VAL A 100 1.73 -7.26 51.22
C VAL A 100 1.81 -5.74 51.27
N VAL A 101 1.48 -5.12 52.39
CA VAL A 101 1.59 -3.66 52.56
C VAL A 101 3.04 -3.21 52.39
N ALA A 102 3.99 -3.88 53.03
CA ALA A 102 5.41 -3.57 52.90
C ALA A 102 5.90 -3.73 51.45
N PHE A 103 5.54 -4.85 50.81
CA PHE A 103 5.90 -5.13 49.42
C PHE A 103 5.35 -4.08 48.46
N VAL A 104 4.06 -3.75 48.56
CA VAL A 104 3.42 -2.73 47.72
C VAL A 104 4.09 -1.37 47.96
N THR A 105 4.31 -0.99 49.21
CA THR A 105 4.95 0.29 49.57
C THR A 105 6.35 0.41 48.95
N LEU A 106 7.18 -0.64 49.07
CA LEU A 106 8.55 -0.64 48.54
C LEU A 106 8.62 -0.72 47.01
N SER A 107 7.68 -1.43 46.39
CA SER A 107 7.66 -1.61 44.93
C SER A 107 6.91 -0.50 44.17
N TYR A 108 6.10 0.30 44.86
CA TYR A 108 5.22 1.29 44.25
C TYR A 108 5.99 2.35 43.45
N GLU A 109 7.08 2.89 43.98
CA GLU A 109 7.85 3.95 43.31
C GLU A 109 8.43 3.46 41.98
N GLN A 110 9.11 2.31 41.98
CA GLN A 110 9.66 1.72 40.76
C GLN A 110 8.56 1.40 39.73
N TRP A 111 7.41 0.94 40.19
CA TRP A 111 6.26 0.69 39.32
C TRP A 111 5.66 1.98 38.75
N ALA A 112 5.56 3.04 39.55
CA ALA A 112 5.08 4.35 39.12
C ALA A 112 6.01 4.94 38.05
N LEU A 113 7.33 4.93 38.28
CA LEU A 113 8.35 5.35 37.31
C LEU A 113 8.27 4.54 36.01
N GLY A 114 8.13 3.21 36.12
CA GLY A 114 7.96 2.33 34.97
C GLY A 114 6.70 2.65 34.15
N ARG A 115 5.59 2.98 34.82
CA ARG A 115 4.35 3.41 34.15
C ARG A 115 4.50 4.77 33.46
N GLU A 116 5.15 5.73 34.11
CA GLU A 116 5.40 7.03 33.50
C GLU A 116 6.30 6.92 32.27
N LYS A 117 7.39 6.17 32.35
CA LYS A 117 8.28 5.92 31.21
C LYS A 117 7.54 5.27 30.05
N TYR A 118 6.73 4.24 30.35
CA TYR A 118 5.92 3.57 29.34
C TYR A 118 4.93 4.52 28.66
N ARG A 119 4.23 5.37 29.42
CA ARG A 119 3.34 6.41 28.86
C ARG A 119 4.08 7.38 27.98
N LYS A 120 5.23 7.92 28.42
CA LYS A 120 6.07 8.82 27.61
C LYS A 120 6.49 8.17 26.29
N THR A 121 6.98 6.92 26.32
CA THR A 121 7.37 6.20 25.10
C THR A 121 6.17 5.96 24.17
N LYS A 122 4.99 5.67 24.72
CA LYS A 122 3.75 5.50 23.96
C LYS A 122 3.31 6.81 23.31
N ASP A 123 3.34 7.91 24.06
CA ASP A 123 3.02 9.26 23.59
C ASP A 123 3.99 9.73 22.50
N GLU A 124 5.29 9.50 22.69
CA GLU A 124 6.33 9.79 21.70
C GLU A 124 6.10 9.00 20.40
N ALA A 125 5.85 7.70 20.51
CA ALA A 125 5.57 6.84 19.36
C ALA A 125 4.30 7.27 18.61
N PHE A 126 3.22 7.55 19.34
CA PHE A 126 1.97 8.05 18.77
C PHE A 126 2.17 9.39 18.07
N SER A 127 2.83 10.35 18.73
CA SER A 127 3.09 11.68 18.17
C SER A 127 3.95 11.60 16.90
N THR A 128 4.93 10.70 16.87
CA THR A 128 5.79 10.46 15.71
C THR A 128 4.98 9.88 14.55
N ARG A 129 4.17 8.85 14.80
CA ARG A 129 3.28 8.26 13.77
C ARG A 129 2.30 9.28 13.22
N ARG A 130 1.65 10.07 14.08
CA ARG A 130 0.72 11.11 13.68
C ARG A 130 1.41 12.18 12.83
N LYS A 131 2.61 12.63 13.22
CA LYS A 131 3.41 13.60 12.44
C LYS A 131 3.75 13.05 11.06
N ASN A 132 4.20 11.79 10.98
CA ASN A 132 4.52 11.15 9.70
C ASN A 132 3.28 11.04 8.81
N LEU A 133 2.14 10.60 9.36
CA LEU A 133 0.88 10.50 8.61
C LEU A 133 0.43 11.86 8.08
N VAL A 134 0.46 12.91 8.91
CA VAL A 134 0.13 14.29 8.49
C VAL A 134 1.10 14.78 7.41
N TYR A 135 2.39 14.49 7.56
CA TYR A 135 3.41 14.83 6.57
C TYR A 135 3.13 14.14 5.24
N THR A 136 2.99 12.82 5.21
CA THR A 136 2.68 12.05 3.99
C THR A 136 1.40 12.54 3.33
N LEU A 137 0.34 12.80 4.10
CA LEU A 137 -0.93 13.26 3.53
C LEU A 137 -0.80 14.64 2.87
N TYR A 138 -0.22 15.64 3.55
CA TYR A 138 -0.24 17.02 3.06
C TYR A 138 0.96 17.41 2.21
N GLN A 139 2.13 16.79 2.42
CA GLN A 139 3.36 17.11 1.69
C GLN A 139 3.59 16.20 0.50
N GLU A 140 3.12 14.94 0.54
CA GLU A 140 3.32 14.01 -0.57
C GLU A 140 2.04 13.83 -1.37
N LEU A 141 0.96 13.34 -0.74
CA LEU A 141 -0.29 13.03 -1.45
C LEU A 141 -1.04 14.27 -1.93
N GLY A 142 -1.10 15.33 -1.10
CA GLY A 142 -1.79 16.58 -1.41
C GLY A 142 -1.33 17.23 -2.72
N PRO A 143 -0.02 17.49 -2.91
CA PRO A 143 0.50 18.03 -4.17
C PRO A 143 0.23 17.13 -5.37
N THR A 144 0.35 15.81 -5.22
CA THR A 144 0.09 14.86 -6.31
C THR A 144 -1.38 14.86 -6.72
N ILE A 145 -2.33 14.89 -5.77
CA ILE A 145 -3.76 15.03 -6.04
C ILE A 145 -4.06 16.38 -6.72
N ASN A 146 -3.49 17.47 -6.23
CA ASN A 146 -3.70 18.80 -6.82
C ASN A 146 -3.18 18.86 -8.26
N HIS A 147 -2.01 18.28 -8.52
CA HIS A 147 -1.46 18.16 -9.87
C HIS A 147 -2.37 17.31 -10.78
N LEU A 148 -2.89 16.18 -10.29
CA LEU A 148 -3.86 15.36 -11.02
C LEU A 148 -5.15 16.15 -11.37
N LEU A 149 -5.67 16.94 -10.43
CA LEU A 149 -6.83 17.80 -10.64
C LEU A 149 -6.56 18.92 -11.65
N GLU A 150 -5.35 19.49 -11.63
CA GLU A 150 -4.95 20.46 -12.64
C GLU A 150 -4.91 19.84 -14.04
N LEU A 151 -4.32 18.65 -14.17
CA LEU A 151 -4.29 17.90 -15.43
C LEU A 151 -5.71 17.56 -15.94
N ASP A 152 -6.60 17.11 -15.05
CA ASP A 152 -8.02 16.88 -15.37
C ASP A 152 -8.71 18.15 -15.89
N SER A 153 -8.48 19.30 -15.24
CA SER A 153 -9.05 20.57 -15.69
C SER A 153 -8.55 21.00 -17.08
N ARG A 154 -7.27 20.74 -17.39
CA ARG A 154 -6.68 21.03 -18.71
C ARG A 154 -7.28 20.13 -19.77
N VAL A 155 -7.45 18.84 -19.48
CA VAL A 155 -8.08 17.87 -20.40
C VAL A 155 -9.53 18.23 -20.68
N LYS A 156 -10.30 18.64 -19.65
CA LYS A 156 -11.68 19.11 -19.84
C LYS A 156 -11.77 20.31 -20.78
N LYS A 157 -10.86 21.28 -20.65
CA LYS A 157 -10.78 22.42 -21.59
C LYS A 157 -10.48 21.99 -23.03
N ILE A 158 -9.62 20.98 -23.22
CA ILE A 158 -9.35 20.40 -24.54
C ILE A 158 -10.63 19.79 -25.12
N PHE A 159 -11.35 18.97 -24.33
CA PHE A 159 -12.62 18.37 -24.74
C PHE A 159 -13.67 19.41 -25.14
N GLU A 160 -13.73 20.56 -24.47
CA GLU A 160 -14.65 21.65 -24.80
C GLU A 160 -14.23 22.42 -26.07
N SER A 161 -12.93 22.64 -26.26
CA SER A 161 -12.40 23.47 -27.35
C SER A 161 -12.30 22.75 -28.69
N GLU A 162 -12.20 21.41 -28.71
CA GLU A 162 -11.67 20.69 -29.85
C GLU A 162 -12.71 19.78 -30.53
N LYS A 163 -13.31 20.28 -31.62
CA LYS A 163 -14.13 19.49 -32.57
C LYS A 163 -13.27 18.70 -33.58
N ARG A 164 -11.98 18.44 -33.30
CA ARG A 164 -11.09 17.76 -34.27
C ARG A 164 -11.36 16.27 -34.28
N LYS A 165 -11.69 15.74 -35.46
CA LYS A 165 -11.97 14.30 -35.69
C LYS A 165 -10.73 13.41 -35.46
N ASP A 166 -9.53 13.98 -35.54
CA ASP A 166 -8.28 13.23 -35.54
C ASP A 166 -7.94 12.63 -34.17
N PHE A 167 -8.54 13.15 -33.09
CA PHE A 167 -8.32 12.66 -31.73
C PHE A 167 -9.34 11.62 -31.25
N LEU A 168 -10.37 11.31 -32.05
CA LEU A 168 -11.42 10.34 -31.70
C LEU A 168 -10.91 9.00 -31.13
N PRO A 169 -9.79 8.41 -31.61
CA PRO A 169 -9.30 7.14 -31.07
C PRO A 169 -8.76 7.22 -29.62
N TYR A 170 -8.32 8.41 -29.18
CA TYR A 170 -7.65 8.60 -27.88
C TYR A 170 -8.60 9.11 -26.79
N LEU A 171 -9.73 9.73 -27.17
CA LEU A 171 -10.71 10.25 -26.23
C LEU A 171 -11.21 9.23 -25.20
N PRO A 172 -11.47 7.94 -25.54
CA PRO A 172 -11.92 6.96 -24.54
C PRO A 172 -10.89 6.72 -23.44
N ARG A 173 -9.59 6.72 -23.79
CA ARG A 173 -8.51 6.48 -22.81
C ARG A 173 -8.35 7.67 -21.87
N LEU A 174 -8.31 8.89 -22.40
CA LEU A 174 -8.30 10.11 -21.60
C LEU A 174 -9.53 10.20 -20.71
N LYS A 175 -10.71 9.86 -21.23
CA LYS A 175 -11.96 9.87 -20.45
C LYS A 175 -11.87 8.89 -19.28
N ASN A 176 -11.39 7.67 -19.52
CA ASN A 176 -11.16 6.69 -18.44
C ASN A 176 -10.19 7.24 -17.39
N CYS A 177 -9.12 7.94 -17.79
CA CYS A 177 -8.21 8.59 -16.85
C CYS A 177 -8.92 9.68 -16.03
N CYS A 178 -9.74 10.54 -16.65
CA CYS A 178 -10.53 11.56 -15.96
C CYS A 178 -11.53 10.97 -14.97
N ASP A 179 -12.20 9.86 -15.34
CA ASP A 179 -13.20 9.21 -14.51
C ASP A 179 -12.60 8.65 -13.20
N MET A 180 -11.29 8.34 -13.18
CA MET A 180 -10.57 7.89 -11.97
C MET A 180 -10.20 9.03 -11.01
N VAL A 181 -10.17 10.28 -11.46
CA VAL A 181 -9.73 11.43 -10.64
C VAL A 181 -10.72 11.72 -9.51
N SER A 182 -12.03 11.63 -9.77
CA SER A 182 -13.05 11.96 -8.77
C SER A 182 -13.09 10.98 -7.58
N PRO A 183 -13.02 9.65 -7.77
CA PRO A 183 -12.86 8.70 -6.69
C PRO A 183 -11.61 8.95 -5.85
N LEU A 184 -10.44 9.16 -6.48
CA LEU A 184 -9.19 9.39 -5.78
C LEU A 184 -9.22 10.67 -4.92
N LYS A 185 -9.82 11.74 -5.45
CA LYS A 185 -10.05 12.96 -4.66
C LYS A 185 -10.95 12.69 -3.45
N ARG A 186 -12.03 11.93 -3.62
CA ARG A 186 -12.95 11.60 -2.53
C ARG A 186 -12.25 10.79 -1.44
N ASP A 187 -11.44 9.82 -1.83
CA ASP A 187 -10.66 9.00 -0.89
C ASP A 187 -9.66 9.88 -0.10
N PHE A 188 -9.00 10.82 -0.79
CA PHE A 188 -8.11 11.81 -0.15
C PHE A 188 -8.86 12.72 0.83
N ASP A 189 -10.00 13.30 0.41
CA ASP A 189 -10.81 14.18 1.26
C ASP A 189 -11.33 13.44 2.50
N HIS A 190 -11.75 12.18 2.32
CA HIS A 190 -12.17 11.31 3.41
C HIS A 190 -11.02 11.03 4.40
N LEU A 191 -9.83 10.68 3.91
CA LEU A 191 -8.64 10.50 4.75
C LEU A 191 -8.26 11.77 5.51
N SER A 192 -8.28 12.92 4.81
CA SER A 192 -8.01 14.21 5.42
C SER A 192 -9.00 14.52 6.54
N SER A 193 -10.29 14.24 6.33
CA SER A 193 -11.32 14.43 7.35
C SER A 193 -11.15 13.52 8.57
N LYS A 194 -10.68 12.27 8.40
CA LYS A 194 -10.42 11.39 9.54
C LYS A 194 -9.22 11.87 10.35
N ILE A 195 -8.18 12.41 9.70
CA ILE A 195 -6.96 12.89 10.36
C ILE A 195 -7.22 14.11 11.25
N THR A 196 -8.14 15.00 10.87
CA THR A 196 -8.50 16.17 11.70
C THR A 196 -9.20 15.77 13.01
N VAL A 197 -9.86 14.61 13.04
CA VAL A 197 -10.51 14.07 14.25
C VAL A 197 -9.51 13.39 15.19
N ILE A 198 -8.31 13.03 14.73
CA ILE A 198 -7.33 12.36 15.59
C ILE A 198 -6.79 13.35 16.64
N PRO A 199 -6.98 13.05 17.94
CA PRO A 199 -6.50 13.92 19.01
C PRO A 199 -4.98 14.06 18.98
N SER A 200 -4.48 15.14 19.57
CA SER A 200 -3.04 15.38 19.71
C SER A 200 -2.38 14.46 20.75
N GLN A 201 -3.18 13.91 21.66
CA GLN A 201 -2.74 12.98 22.70
C GLN A 201 -3.34 11.58 22.45
N PRO A 202 -2.63 10.50 22.79
CA PRO A 202 -3.15 9.15 22.63
C PRO A 202 -4.27 8.90 23.64
N GLU A 203 -5.50 8.97 23.16
CA GLU A 203 -6.64 8.46 23.90
C GLU A 203 -6.80 6.95 23.68
N TRP A 204 -7.45 6.30 24.64
CA TRP A 204 -7.68 4.86 24.61
C TRP A 204 -8.46 4.47 23.36
N GLY A 205 -7.92 3.53 22.58
CA GLY A 205 -8.57 3.00 21.37
C GLY A 205 -8.23 3.72 20.06
N PHE A 206 -7.43 4.80 20.06
CA PHE A 206 -7.06 5.49 18.82
C PHE A 206 -5.78 4.97 18.16
N GLU A 207 -5.00 4.12 18.83
CA GLU A 207 -3.78 3.57 18.25
C GLU A 207 -4.05 2.75 16.99
N ASP A 208 -5.05 1.87 17.06
CA ASP A 208 -5.48 1.04 15.94
C ASP A 208 -5.94 1.90 14.75
N ASN A 209 -6.61 3.03 15.04
CA ASN A 209 -7.05 3.97 14.01
C ASN A 209 -5.87 4.62 13.26
N THR A 210 -4.79 4.98 13.95
CA THR A 210 -3.61 5.54 13.27
C THR A 210 -2.90 4.53 12.38
N ILE A 211 -2.90 3.24 12.76
CA ILE A 211 -2.34 2.16 11.94
C ILE A 211 -3.20 1.96 10.69
N LEU A 212 -4.52 1.85 10.86
CA LEU A 212 -5.47 1.73 9.76
C LEU A 212 -5.36 2.91 8.78
N LEU A 213 -5.23 4.14 9.29
CA LEU A 213 -5.11 5.32 8.44
C LEU A 213 -3.81 5.39 7.65
N ASN A 214 -2.70 4.92 8.22
CA ASN A 214 -1.46 4.77 7.45
C ASN A 214 -1.66 3.77 6.30
N GLN A 215 -2.29 2.62 6.58
CA GLN A 215 -2.58 1.63 5.54
C GLN A 215 -3.51 2.18 4.46
N GLU A 216 -4.55 2.93 4.83
CA GLU A 216 -5.44 3.59 3.86
C GLU A 216 -4.68 4.64 3.02
N ALA A 217 -3.73 5.37 3.61
CA ALA A 217 -2.87 6.33 2.90
C ALA A 217 -1.91 5.63 1.91
N ASP A 218 -1.30 4.52 2.31
CA ASP A 218 -0.43 3.70 1.45
C ASP A 218 -1.22 3.18 0.24
N VAL A 219 -2.43 2.63 0.47
CA VAL A 219 -3.31 2.15 -0.61
C VAL A 219 -3.72 3.30 -1.56
N LEU A 220 -3.96 4.50 -1.03
CA LEU A 220 -4.23 5.67 -1.87
C LEU A 220 -3.00 6.04 -2.71
N GLN A 221 -1.80 6.03 -2.12
CA GLN A 221 -0.55 6.30 -2.82
C GLN A 221 -0.31 5.32 -3.97
N GLU A 222 -0.50 4.02 -3.72
CA GLU A 222 -0.37 2.95 -4.71
C GLU A 222 -1.32 3.12 -5.90
N LYS A 223 -2.51 3.69 -5.70
CA LYS A 223 -3.45 4.00 -6.79
C LYS A 223 -3.11 5.29 -7.51
N LEU A 224 -2.62 6.29 -6.77
CA LEU A 224 -2.40 7.64 -7.27
C LEU A 224 -1.24 7.71 -8.26
N ILE A 225 -0.12 7.04 -7.95
CA ILE A 225 1.10 7.09 -8.77
C ILE A 225 0.84 6.54 -10.19
N PRO A 226 0.31 5.31 -10.37
CA PRO A 226 0.04 4.77 -11.71
C PRO A 226 -1.00 5.59 -12.47
N CYS A 227 -2.00 6.15 -11.78
CA CYS A 227 -3.00 7.02 -12.39
C CYS A 227 -2.36 8.27 -12.97
N LEU A 228 -1.46 8.92 -12.22
CA LEU A 228 -0.74 10.12 -12.66
C LEU A 228 0.20 9.82 -13.83
N GLU A 229 0.93 8.72 -13.79
CA GLU A 229 1.80 8.28 -14.90
C GLU A 229 1.00 7.99 -16.17
N ALA A 230 -0.13 7.28 -16.07
CA ALA A 230 -1.02 7.03 -17.19
C ALA A 230 -1.57 8.35 -17.77
N PHE A 231 -2.00 9.27 -16.90
CA PHE A 231 -2.53 10.57 -17.30
C PHE A 231 -1.48 11.40 -18.05
N GLN A 232 -0.25 11.47 -17.53
CA GLN A 232 0.86 12.16 -18.18
C GLN A 232 1.28 11.50 -19.49
N GLY A 233 1.25 10.16 -19.55
CA GLY A 233 1.56 9.40 -20.76
C GLY A 233 0.61 9.71 -21.89
N GLU A 234 -0.70 9.69 -21.62
CA GLU A 234 -1.72 10.04 -22.62
C GLU A 234 -1.62 11.52 -23.02
N LEU A 235 -1.42 12.44 -22.07
CA LEU A 235 -1.23 13.86 -22.39
C LEU A 235 -0.02 14.16 -23.29
N LYS A 236 1.10 13.44 -23.11
CA LYS A 236 2.27 13.60 -23.98
C LYS A 236 1.98 13.21 -25.43
N ILE A 237 1.07 12.26 -25.66
CA ILE A 237 0.65 11.88 -27.03
C ILE A 237 -0.13 13.03 -27.66
N PHE A 238 -1.01 13.69 -26.89
CA PHE A 238 -1.79 14.86 -27.35
C PHE A 238 -0.93 16.10 -27.57
N GLN A 239 0.06 16.34 -26.71
CA GLN A 239 0.93 17.51 -26.81
C GLN A 239 2.01 17.38 -27.87
N LYS A 240 2.24 16.18 -28.41
CA LYS A 240 3.22 15.99 -29.47
C LYS A 240 2.74 16.83 -30.66
N PRO A 241 3.44 17.93 -31.01
CA PRO A 241 3.00 18.78 -32.09
C PRO A 241 2.87 17.88 -33.31
N GLU A 242 1.75 17.98 -34.02
CA GLU A 242 1.63 17.36 -35.34
C GLU A 242 2.94 17.68 -36.04
N LYS A 243 3.76 16.65 -36.28
CA LYS A 243 4.88 16.81 -37.20
C LYS A 243 4.19 17.16 -38.49
N LYS A 244 4.06 18.47 -38.78
CA LYS A 244 3.79 18.96 -40.11
C LYS A 244 4.72 18.12 -40.96
N PRO A 245 4.19 17.30 -41.89
CA PRO A 245 5.05 16.50 -42.73
C PRO A 245 6.09 17.47 -43.26
N GLU A 246 7.35 17.28 -42.84
CA GLU A 246 8.43 18.17 -43.22
C GLU A 246 8.29 18.29 -44.73
N ALA A 247 8.05 19.52 -45.21
CA ALA A 247 8.09 19.77 -46.64
C ALA A 247 9.37 19.09 -47.13
N PRO A 248 9.31 18.22 -48.16
CA PRO A 248 10.44 17.41 -48.58
C PRO A 248 11.54 18.35 -49.09
N GLY A 249 12.32 18.89 -48.17
CA GLY A 249 13.24 20.01 -48.35
C GLY A 249 14.59 19.76 -47.67
N GLN A 250 14.79 18.57 -47.10
CA GLN A 250 16.11 17.96 -47.17
C GLN A 250 16.18 17.27 -48.51
N GLU A 251 17.12 17.70 -49.35
CA GLU A 251 17.54 17.03 -50.58
C GLU A 251 17.74 15.54 -50.28
N ARG A 252 16.68 14.75 -50.46
CA ARG A 252 16.82 13.30 -50.37
C ARG A 252 17.71 12.93 -51.53
N GLU A 253 18.94 12.57 -51.21
CA GLU A 253 19.91 12.01 -52.13
C GLU A 253 19.25 10.85 -52.90
N ILE A 254 18.89 11.09 -54.16
CA ILE A 254 18.27 10.07 -55.00
C ILE A 254 19.40 9.38 -55.75
N HIS A 255 19.60 8.09 -55.49
CA HIS A 255 20.47 7.27 -56.31
C HIS A 255 19.80 6.95 -57.64
N CYS A 256 20.50 7.25 -58.73
CA CYS A 256 20.04 6.85 -60.06
C CYS A 256 20.05 5.32 -60.17
N MET A 257 18.90 4.72 -60.48
CA MET A 257 18.81 3.26 -60.63
C MET A 257 19.56 2.71 -61.85
N ALA A 258 19.96 3.56 -62.80
CA ALA A 258 20.72 3.15 -63.98
C ALA A 258 22.24 3.17 -63.72
N CYS A 259 22.78 4.25 -63.13
CA CYS A 259 24.22 4.42 -62.95
C CYS A 259 24.70 4.36 -61.49
N GLY A 260 23.80 4.23 -60.51
CA GLY A 260 24.09 4.18 -59.07
C GLY A 260 24.52 5.50 -58.43
N LYS A 261 24.87 6.52 -59.22
CA LYS A 261 25.33 7.80 -58.69
C LYS A 261 24.20 8.59 -58.04
N LEU A 262 24.57 9.31 -56.98
CA LEU A 262 23.74 10.29 -56.30
C LEU A 262 23.42 11.46 -57.22
N GLY A 263 22.18 11.94 -57.20
CA GLY A 263 21.77 13.14 -57.94
C GLY A 263 20.72 13.95 -57.20
N SER A 264 20.55 15.20 -57.64
CA SER A 264 19.47 16.07 -57.21
C SER A 264 18.10 15.49 -57.62
N ALA A 265 17.02 15.99 -57.01
CA ALA A 265 15.64 15.61 -57.31
C ALA A 265 15.13 16.09 -58.70
N SER A 266 16.03 16.18 -59.68
CA SER A 266 15.72 16.41 -61.09
C SER A 266 14.96 15.20 -61.67
N PRO A 267 14.06 15.40 -62.65
CA PRO A 267 13.42 14.31 -63.38
C PRO A 267 14.40 13.43 -64.17
N PHE A 268 15.63 13.90 -64.40
CA PHE A 268 16.69 13.14 -65.08
C PHE A 268 17.97 13.11 -64.25
N CYS A 269 18.67 11.98 -64.30
CA CYS A 269 19.98 11.82 -63.69
C CYS A 269 21.00 12.72 -64.41
N GLN A 270 21.65 13.62 -63.66
CA GLN A 270 22.65 14.54 -64.22
C GLN A 270 23.90 13.85 -64.76
N ASN A 271 24.17 12.60 -64.34
CA ASN A 271 25.37 11.87 -64.77
C ASN A 271 25.16 10.98 -66.01
N CYS A 272 23.98 10.37 -66.18
CA CYS A 272 23.73 9.44 -67.29
C CYS A 272 22.48 9.75 -68.12
N GLY A 273 21.75 10.83 -67.80
CA GLY A 273 20.53 11.25 -68.51
C GLY A 273 19.31 10.36 -68.29
N ALA A 274 19.41 9.27 -67.53
CA ALA A 274 18.27 8.37 -67.29
C ALA A 274 17.17 9.07 -66.48
N GLN A 275 15.92 8.90 -66.89
CA GLN A 275 14.77 9.49 -66.20
C GLN A 275 14.53 8.82 -64.85
N HIS A 276 14.37 9.62 -63.80
CA HIS A 276 14.06 9.15 -62.45
C HIS A 276 12.61 8.65 -62.35
N GLY A 277 12.32 7.89 -61.28
CA GLY A 277 10.96 7.44 -60.99
C GLY A 277 10.04 8.62 -60.66
N ILE A 278 8.75 8.48 -60.96
CA ILE A 278 7.75 9.50 -60.65
C ILE A 278 7.26 9.28 -59.22
N SER A 279 7.18 10.34 -58.43
CA SER A 279 6.60 10.30 -57.08
C SER A 279 5.07 10.29 -57.18
N VAL A 280 4.41 9.28 -56.62
CA VAL A 280 2.96 9.17 -56.60
C VAL A 280 2.47 9.07 -55.16
N CYS A 281 1.52 9.93 -54.79
CA CYS A 281 0.92 9.94 -53.46
C CYS A 281 -0.16 8.85 -53.33
N CYS A 282 -0.13 8.10 -52.24
CA CYS A 282 -1.18 7.14 -51.90
C CYS A 282 -2.50 7.86 -51.57
N SER A 283 -3.61 7.43 -52.15
CA SER A 283 -4.93 8.03 -51.86
C SER A 283 -5.48 7.68 -50.48
N SER A 284 -4.97 6.64 -49.82
CA SER A 284 -5.45 6.21 -48.49
C SER A 284 -4.68 6.84 -47.34
N CYS A 285 -3.34 6.87 -47.41
CA CYS A 285 -2.49 7.34 -46.32
C CYS A 285 -1.61 8.55 -46.68
N HIS A 286 -1.74 9.09 -47.89
CA HIS A 286 -0.97 10.24 -48.41
C HIS A 286 0.56 10.07 -48.46
N ALA A 287 1.10 8.89 -48.15
CA ALA A 287 2.53 8.61 -48.29
C ALA A 287 2.95 8.64 -49.77
N ALA A 288 4.02 9.38 -50.07
CA ALA A 288 4.63 9.43 -51.40
C ALA A 288 5.49 8.18 -51.67
N THR A 289 5.25 7.52 -52.80
CA THR A 289 6.03 6.35 -53.24
C THR A 289 6.65 6.64 -54.60
N LEU A 290 7.95 6.42 -54.74
CA LEU A 290 8.66 6.56 -56.02
C LEU A 290 8.40 5.34 -56.91
N VAL A 291 7.83 5.56 -58.09
CA VAL A 291 7.50 4.50 -59.05
C VAL A 291 8.49 4.54 -60.22
N PRO A 292 9.24 3.45 -60.48
CA PRO A 292 10.21 3.41 -61.58
C PRO A 292 9.55 3.59 -62.93
N ILE A 293 10.07 4.50 -63.76
CA ILE A 293 9.42 4.84 -65.03
C ILE A 293 9.41 3.69 -66.04
N HIS A 294 10.40 2.81 -66.00
CA HIS A 294 10.44 1.61 -66.85
C HIS A 294 9.31 0.61 -66.51
N SER A 295 8.66 0.77 -65.35
CA SER A 295 7.48 0.02 -64.98
C SER A 295 6.18 0.63 -65.52
N ILE A 296 6.26 1.84 -66.08
CA ILE A 296 5.18 2.64 -66.67
C ILE A 296 5.34 2.60 -68.21
N HIS A 297 5.24 1.40 -68.80
CA HIS A 297 5.30 1.27 -70.26
C HIS A 297 3.87 1.16 -70.83
N PRO A 298 3.47 1.98 -71.82
CA PRO A 298 2.08 2.04 -72.30
C PRO A 298 1.56 0.70 -72.85
N ASN A 299 2.44 -0.16 -73.37
CA ASN A 299 2.11 -1.47 -73.94
C ASN A 299 2.26 -2.68 -72.99
N ARG A 300 2.52 -2.48 -71.69
CA ARG A 300 2.60 -3.62 -70.73
C ARG A 300 1.30 -3.78 -69.95
N ARG A 301 0.82 -5.02 -69.80
CA ARG A 301 -0.36 -5.40 -68.99
C ARG A 301 -0.34 -4.65 -67.64
N LYS A 302 -1.46 -4.02 -67.26
CA LYS A 302 -1.64 -3.18 -66.06
C LYS A 302 -1.00 -3.82 -64.81
N LYS A 303 0.24 -3.45 -64.47
CA LYS A 303 0.85 -3.82 -63.19
C LYS A 303 0.21 -2.97 -62.09
N SER A 304 -0.38 -3.60 -61.09
CA SER A 304 -0.87 -2.91 -59.90
C SER A 304 0.30 -2.56 -59.00
N PHE A 305 0.41 -1.28 -58.63
CA PHE A 305 1.36 -0.81 -57.63
C PHE A 305 0.64 -0.72 -56.28
N PHE A 306 1.36 -1.00 -55.20
CA PHE A 306 0.83 -0.96 -53.84
C PHE A 306 1.67 -0.02 -52.98
N CYS A 307 1.02 0.72 -52.08
CA CYS A 307 1.67 1.62 -51.15
C CYS A 307 2.49 0.82 -50.14
N ARG A 308 3.77 1.18 -49.97
CA ARG A 308 4.66 0.51 -49.01
C ARG A 308 4.25 0.72 -47.56
N THR A 309 3.50 1.78 -47.25
CA THR A 309 3.11 2.12 -45.87
C THR A 309 1.82 1.46 -45.42
N CYS A 310 0.79 1.40 -46.28
CA CYS A 310 -0.53 0.88 -45.91
C CYS A 310 -1.03 -0.28 -46.77
N GLY A 311 -0.29 -0.68 -47.81
CA GLY A 311 -0.65 -1.78 -48.70
C GLY A 311 -1.77 -1.48 -49.70
N SER A 312 -2.38 -0.29 -49.69
CA SER A 312 -3.46 0.04 -50.63
C SER A 312 -2.94 0.23 -52.07
N ARG A 313 -3.82 -0.02 -53.04
CA ARG A 313 -3.48 0.02 -54.47
C ARG A 313 -3.33 1.46 -54.95
N ILE A 314 -2.20 1.78 -55.59
CA ILE A 314 -1.91 3.10 -56.18
C ILE A 314 -2.43 3.14 -57.62
N LYS A 315 -3.24 4.15 -57.94
CA LYS A 315 -3.70 4.45 -59.32
C LYS A 315 -2.71 5.40 -59.98
N LEU A 316 -2.05 4.96 -61.06
CA LEU A 316 -1.00 5.74 -61.75
C LEU A 316 -1.52 6.70 -62.82
N PHE A 317 -2.73 6.48 -63.33
CA PHE A 317 -3.39 7.32 -64.34
C PHE A 317 -4.88 7.37 -64.01
N SER A 318 -5.52 8.54 -64.18
CA SER A 318 -6.98 8.55 -64.30
C SER A 318 -7.32 7.87 -65.62
N GLU A 319 -8.14 6.83 -65.57
CA GLU A 319 -8.78 6.31 -66.78
C GLU A 319 -9.72 7.42 -67.27
N ASN A 320 -9.23 8.25 -68.20
CA ASN A 320 -10.06 9.04 -69.10
C ASN A 320 -10.26 8.24 -70.38
#